data_AF-B6IIG0-F1
#
_entry.id   AF-B6IIG0-F1
#
_cell.length_a   1.000
_cell.length_b   1.000
_cell.length_c   1.000
_cell.angle_alpha   90.00
_cell.angle_beta   90.00
_cell.angle_gamma   90.00
#
_symmetry.space_group_name_H-M   'P 1'
#
loop_
_entity.id
_entity.type
_entity.pdbx_description
1 polymer ?
#
loop_
_entity_poly.entity_id
_entity_poly.type
_entity_poly.pdbx_seq_one_letter_code
_entity_poly.pdbx_strand_id
1 'polypeptide(L)'
;MKNDLSDGYTNLNGSFHGIYDYDSNEKAYILWSVAIGTFLGTFPLHFLYTKFGAKIPFFICGLVSCCTTALIPFSAKTNYYFLILLRFIQGFAYSADFAAIGLINGRWAPVSEVTIFMSILTCFNGIASAITNVGTGLLCESSLGWKWSYYLHSIFGFVLFGLWYLVYIDYPEDTQRVSDLELKKIQKDKSEFFELFILVITS
;
A
#
# COMPACT_ATOMS: atom_id res chain seq x y z
N MET A 1 9.96 -19.49 1.96
CA MET A 1 11.15 -19.07 2.73
C MET A 1 11.71 -20.20 3.56
N LYS A 2 11.01 -20.72 4.58
CA LYS A 2 11.56 -21.73 5.52
C LYS A 2 12.20 -22.96 4.87
N ASN A 3 11.60 -23.50 3.79
CA ASN A 3 12.10 -24.71 3.14
C ASN A 3 13.21 -24.42 2.10
N ASP A 4 13.66 -23.17 1.97
CA ASP A 4 14.76 -22.80 1.08
C ASP A 4 16.09 -22.97 1.81
N LEU A 5 16.82 -24.03 1.42
CA LEU A 5 18.13 -24.39 1.98
C LEU A 5 19.30 -23.86 1.13
N SER A 6 19.03 -23.03 0.10
CA SER A 6 20.07 -22.58 -0.86
C SER A 6 21.19 -21.76 -0.22
N ASP A 7 20.91 -21.07 0.88
CA ASP A 7 21.84 -20.12 1.51
C ASP A 7 22.14 -20.47 3.00
N GLY A 8 22.12 -21.75 3.39
CA GLY A 8 22.34 -22.19 4.79
C GLY A 8 23.80 -22.49 5.18
N TYR A 9 24.03 -22.71 6.47
CA TYR A 9 25.33 -23.10 7.02
C TYR A 9 25.22 -24.28 8.01
N THR A 10 26.31 -25.02 8.16
CA THR A 10 26.38 -26.15 9.09
C THR A 10 26.93 -25.68 10.44
N ASN A 11 26.19 -25.92 11.51
CA ASN A 11 26.62 -25.64 12.88
C ASN A 11 27.75 -26.60 13.31
N LEU A 12 28.47 -26.24 14.37
CA LEU A 12 29.53 -27.07 14.96
C LEU A 12 29.04 -28.45 15.44
N ASN A 13 27.74 -28.59 15.73
CA ASN A 13 27.10 -29.85 16.12
C ASN A 13 26.65 -30.71 14.91
N GLY A 14 26.98 -30.31 13.67
CA GLY A 14 26.61 -31.01 12.45
C GLY A 14 25.20 -30.74 11.93
N SER A 15 24.39 -29.91 12.61
CA SER A 15 23.06 -29.54 12.12
C SER A 15 23.14 -28.46 11.02
N PHE A 16 22.40 -28.64 9.93
CA PHE A 16 22.27 -27.63 8.88
C PHE A 16 21.17 -26.63 9.25
N HIS A 17 21.49 -25.34 9.23
CA HIS A 17 20.55 -24.26 9.50
C HIS A 17 20.38 -23.37 8.27
N GLY A 18 19.14 -23.25 7.78
CA GLY A 18 18.80 -22.35 6.69
C GLY A 18 18.62 -20.93 7.22
N ILE A 19 19.27 -19.96 6.60
CA ILE A 19 19.22 -18.55 7.02
C ILE A 19 17.82 -17.91 6.97
N TYR A 20 16.86 -18.59 6.34
CA TYR A 20 15.46 -18.15 6.21
C TYR A 20 14.52 -18.84 7.20
N ASP A 21 15.03 -19.70 8.10
CA ASP A 21 14.24 -20.38 9.12
C ASP A 21 14.11 -19.50 10.38
N TYR A 22 13.31 -18.43 10.25
CA TYR A 22 13.02 -17.54 11.36
C TYR A 22 12.17 -18.21 12.45
N ASP A 23 12.46 -17.93 13.71
CA ASP A 23 11.66 -18.38 14.84
C ASP A 23 10.30 -17.66 14.91
N SER A 24 9.44 -18.07 15.84
CA SER A 24 8.10 -17.49 16.00
C SER A 24 8.11 -16.02 16.41
N ASN A 25 9.05 -15.59 17.25
CA ASN A 25 9.20 -14.20 17.68
C ASN A 25 9.75 -13.35 16.54
N GLU A 26 10.72 -13.86 15.79
CA GLU A 26 11.30 -13.16 14.65
C GLU A 26 10.27 -12.90 13.56
N LYS A 27 9.42 -13.89 13.25
CA LYS A 27 8.26 -13.74 12.36
C LYS A 27 7.27 -12.70 12.90
N ALA A 28 7.01 -12.72 14.21
CA ALA A 28 6.14 -11.73 14.84
C ALA A 28 6.70 -10.31 14.67
N TYR A 29 7.99 -10.08 14.91
CA TYR A 29 8.62 -8.77 14.72
C TYR A 29 8.60 -8.31 13.26
N ILE A 30 8.81 -9.22 12.30
CA ILE A 30 8.65 -8.94 10.86
C ILE A 30 7.23 -8.43 10.57
N LEU A 31 6.20 -9.04 11.17
CA LEU A 31 4.82 -8.61 11.00
C LEU A 31 4.52 -7.28 11.71
N TRP A 32 4.91 -7.16 12.98
CA TRP A 32 4.68 -5.96 13.81
C TRP A 32 5.36 -4.73 13.25
N SER A 33 6.54 -4.86 12.64
CA SER A 33 7.25 -3.73 12.02
C SER A 33 6.39 -3.01 10.97
N VAL A 34 5.61 -3.75 10.18
CA VAL A 34 4.68 -3.20 9.18
C VAL A 34 3.55 -2.44 9.88
N ALA A 35 2.97 -3.03 10.93
CA ALA A 35 1.88 -2.42 11.68
C ALA A 35 2.32 -1.09 12.33
N ILE A 36 3.50 -1.09 12.97
CA ILE A 36 4.08 0.12 13.58
C ILE A 36 4.39 1.16 12.50
N GLY A 37 4.99 0.76 11.37
CA GLY A 37 5.23 1.66 10.24
C GLY A 37 3.94 2.31 9.74
N THR A 38 2.88 1.52 9.60
CA THR A 38 1.56 2.01 9.13
C THR A 38 0.97 3.02 10.10
N PHE A 39 1.02 2.72 11.40
CA PHE A 39 0.55 3.64 12.44
C PHE A 39 1.30 4.97 12.41
N LEU A 40 2.65 4.93 12.39
CA LEU A 40 3.48 6.13 12.39
C LEU A 40 3.38 6.93 11.08
N GLY A 41 3.14 6.25 9.95
CA GLY A 41 2.99 6.89 8.64
C GLY A 41 1.68 7.66 8.47
N THR A 42 0.65 7.33 9.25
CA THR A 42 -0.71 7.87 9.05
C THR A 42 -0.75 9.41 9.14
N PHE A 43 -0.20 10.00 10.22
CA PHE A 43 -0.27 11.46 10.40
C PHE A 43 0.61 12.25 9.42
N PRO A 44 1.90 11.91 9.22
CA PRO A 44 2.75 12.61 8.25
C PRO A 44 2.19 12.55 6.83
N LEU A 45 1.66 11.40 6.41
CA LEU A 45 1.13 11.25 5.05
C LEU A 45 -0.19 12.00 4.87
N HIS A 46 -1.06 12.00 5.89
CA HIS A 46 -2.24 12.85 5.86
C HIS A 46 -1.88 14.34 5.70
N PHE A 47 -0.87 14.82 6.44
CA PHE A 47 -0.37 16.19 6.30
C PHE A 47 0.21 16.49 4.91
N LEU A 48 0.93 15.53 4.30
CA LEU A 48 1.41 15.69 2.93
C LEU A 48 0.25 15.84 1.93
N TYR A 49 -0.86 15.15 2.18
CA TYR A 49 -1.99 15.11 1.27
C TYR A 49 -2.82 16.38 1.32
N THR A 50 -2.94 17.00 2.49
CA THR A 50 -3.59 18.32 2.61
C THR A 50 -2.80 19.41 1.88
N LYS A 51 -1.47 19.28 1.81
CA LYS A 51 -0.60 20.27 1.16
C LYS A 51 -0.38 20.04 -0.32
N PHE A 52 -0.21 18.78 -0.75
CA PHE A 52 0.24 18.43 -2.10
C PHE A 52 -0.78 17.61 -2.91
N GLY A 53 -1.94 17.30 -2.33
CA GLY A 53 -2.88 16.36 -2.94
C GLY A 53 -2.42 14.90 -2.82
N ALA A 54 -3.14 13.97 -3.46
CA ALA A 54 -2.81 12.56 -3.48
C ALA A 54 -1.86 12.19 -4.62
N LYS A 55 -1.83 12.94 -5.73
CA LYS A 55 -1.13 12.51 -6.96
C LYS A 55 0.34 12.20 -6.72
N ILE A 56 1.09 13.18 -6.22
CA ILE A 56 2.54 13.06 -6.03
C ILE A 56 2.89 12.25 -4.77
N PRO A 57 2.31 12.52 -3.59
CA PRO A 57 2.65 11.77 -2.38
C PRO A 57 2.35 10.27 -2.48
N PHE A 58 1.19 9.88 -3.03
CA PHE A 58 0.85 8.46 -3.19
C PHE A 58 1.77 7.76 -4.18
N PHE A 59 2.12 8.44 -5.28
CA PHE A 59 3.09 7.93 -6.25
C PHE A 59 4.45 7.65 -5.61
N ILE A 60 5.01 8.62 -4.85
CA ILE A 60 6.31 8.46 -4.19
C ILE A 60 6.27 7.31 -3.19
N CYS A 61 5.23 7.23 -2.35
CA CYS A 61 5.07 6.13 -1.39
C CYS A 61 4.97 4.78 -2.11
N GLY A 62 4.25 4.73 -3.23
CA GLY A 62 4.17 3.57 -4.10
C GLY A 62 5.52 3.12 -4.63
N LEU A 63 6.34 4.05 -5.15
CA LEU A 63 7.69 3.75 -5.61
C LEU A 63 8.59 3.22 -4.47
N VAL A 64 8.53 3.85 -3.29
CA VAL A 64 9.26 3.39 -2.10
C VAL A 64 8.83 1.98 -1.70
N SER A 65 7.52 1.69 -1.72
CA SER A 65 6.98 0.36 -1.46
C SER A 65 7.49 -0.67 -2.48
N CYS A 66 7.53 -0.33 -3.78
CA CYS A 66 8.06 -1.20 -4.82
C CYS A 66 9.56 -1.48 -4.63
N CYS A 67 10.37 -0.43 -4.44
CA CYS A 67 11.80 -0.55 -4.18
C CYS A 67 12.10 -1.45 -2.97
N THR A 68 11.43 -1.22 -1.85
CA THR A 68 11.61 -2.03 -0.63
C THR A 68 11.15 -3.47 -0.85
N THR A 69 10.07 -3.71 -1.60
CA THR A 69 9.61 -5.05 -2.00
C THR A 69 10.66 -5.80 -2.82
N ALA A 70 11.26 -5.14 -3.83
CA ALA A 70 12.34 -5.74 -4.62
C ALA A 70 13.59 -6.07 -3.78
N LEU A 71 13.86 -5.30 -2.73
CA LEU A 71 15.00 -5.52 -1.84
C LEU A 71 14.78 -6.61 -0.78
N ILE A 72 13.55 -7.12 -0.61
CA ILE A 72 13.24 -8.14 0.41
C ILE A 72 14.13 -9.39 0.26
N PRO A 73 14.26 -10.03 -0.92
CA PRO A 73 15.13 -11.20 -1.07
C PRO A 73 16.58 -10.95 -0.67
N PHE A 74 17.12 -9.78 -1.02
CA PHE A 74 18.48 -9.39 -0.68
C PHE A 74 18.65 -9.14 0.82
N SER A 75 17.72 -8.43 1.44
CA SER A 75 17.75 -8.16 2.88
C SER A 75 17.63 -9.44 3.71
N ALA A 76 16.73 -10.34 3.33
CA ALA A 76 16.54 -11.63 3.98
C ALA A 76 17.80 -12.52 3.90
N LYS A 77 18.60 -12.40 2.84
CA LYS A 77 19.87 -13.10 2.71
C LYS A 77 20.97 -12.51 3.59
N THR A 78 20.95 -11.19 3.79
CA THR A 78 22.10 -10.46 4.32
C THR A 78 21.98 -10.17 5.81
N ASN A 79 20.84 -9.63 6.26
CA ASN A 79 20.68 -9.16 7.62
C ASN A 79 19.20 -9.08 8.02
N TYR A 80 18.85 -9.78 9.10
CA TYR A 80 17.50 -9.79 9.67
C TYR A 80 16.97 -8.39 10.04
N TYR A 81 17.78 -7.54 10.67
CA TYR A 81 17.37 -6.17 11.02
C TYR A 81 17.17 -5.28 9.78
N PHE A 82 17.93 -5.53 8.71
CA PHE A 82 17.69 -4.83 7.45
C PHE A 82 16.34 -5.25 6.85
N LEU A 83 15.98 -6.53 6.92
CA LEU A 83 14.63 -6.99 6.55
C LEU A 83 13.55 -6.30 7.38
N ILE A 84 13.70 -6.21 8.71
CA ILE A 84 12.78 -5.48 9.59
C ILE A 84 12.62 -4.02 9.17
N LEU A 85 13.73 -3.33 8.86
CA LEU A 85 13.70 -1.95 8.40
C LEU A 85 12.92 -1.78 7.10
N LEU A 86 13.15 -2.65 6.10
CA LEU A 86 12.40 -2.59 4.85
C LEU A 86 10.90 -2.86 5.07
N ARG A 87 10.54 -3.79 5.95
CA ARG A 87 9.15 -4.08 6.32
C ARG A 87 8.48 -2.90 7.02
N PHE A 88 9.20 -2.21 7.90
CA PHE A 88 8.73 -0.97 8.51
C PHE A 88 8.46 0.11 7.46
N ILE A 89 9.39 0.33 6.52
CA ILE A 89 9.22 1.32 5.44
C ILE A 89 8.03 0.96 4.54
N GLN A 90 7.82 -0.33 4.22
CA GLN A 90 6.63 -0.78 3.50
C GLN A 90 5.34 -0.44 4.26
N GLY A 91 5.30 -0.66 5.57
CA GLY A 91 4.16 -0.28 6.42
C GLY A 91 3.90 1.23 6.40
N PHE A 92 4.96 2.03 6.53
CA PHE A 92 4.85 3.49 6.43
C PHE A 92 4.26 3.91 5.10
N ALA A 93 4.80 3.40 3.99
CA ALA A 93 4.30 3.67 2.64
C ALA A 93 2.85 3.19 2.44
N TYR A 94 2.48 2.05 3.06
CA TYR A 94 1.12 1.49 2.98
C TYR A 94 0.07 2.41 3.62
N SER A 95 0.40 3.15 4.67
CA SER A 95 -0.55 4.10 5.27
C SER A 95 -1.00 5.23 4.33
N ALA A 96 -0.25 5.49 3.25
CA ALA A 96 -0.59 6.45 2.22
C ALA A 96 -1.88 6.07 1.45
N ASP A 97 -2.22 4.77 1.42
CA ASP A 97 -3.42 4.25 0.77
C ASP A 97 -4.70 4.75 1.45
N PHE A 98 -4.76 4.67 2.79
CA PHE A 98 -5.93 5.14 3.54
C PHE A 98 -6.13 6.65 3.43
N ALA A 99 -5.03 7.42 3.44
CA ALA A 99 -5.08 8.86 3.21
C ALA A 99 -5.57 9.20 1.78
N ALA A 100 -5.18 8.38 0.78
CA ALA A 100 -5.61 8.55 -0.61
C ALA A 100 -7.10 8.29 -0.76
N ILE A 101 -7.58 7.17 -0.22
CA ILE A 101 -9.00 6.81 -0.26
C ILE A 101 -9.84 7.95 0.33
N GLY A 102 -9.45 8.48 1.51
CA GLY A 102 -10.16 9.59 2.14
C GLY A 102 -10.19 10.86 1.27
N LEU A 103 -9.04 11.27 0.74
CA LEU A 103 -8.94 12.49 -0.07
C LEU A 103 -9.66 12.37 -1.42
N ILE A 104 -9.49 11.24 -2.11
CA ILE A 104 -10.16 10.98 -3.39
C ILE A 104 -11.67 10.97 -3.17
N ASN A 105 -12.15 10.28 -2.13
CA ASN A 105 -13.58 10.26 -1.82
C ASN A 105 -14.10 11.67 -1.52
N GLY A 106 -13.38 12.43 -0.70
CA GLY A 106 -13.74 13.82 -0.36
C GLY A 106 -13.72 14.79 -1.55
N ARG A 107 -12.99 14.49 -2.63
CA ARG A 107 -12.91 15.34 -3.83
C ARG A 107 -13.81 14.87 -4.97
N TRP A 108 -13.84 13.57 -5.25
CA TRP A 108 -14.43 12.98 -6.44
C TRP A 108 -15.83 12.41 -6.23
N ALA A 109 -16.20 12.01 -5.01
CA ALA A 109 -17.52 11.44 -4.79
C ALA A 109 -18.60 12.52 -4.58
N PRO A 110 -19.78 12.37 -5.20
CA PRO A 110 -21.00 13.03 -4.72
C PRO A 110 -21.29 12.61 -3.28
N VAL A 111 -21.84 13.52 -2.45
CA VAL A 111 -22.09 13.22 -1.02
C VAL A 111 -23.07 12.05 -0.86
N SER A 112 -24.04 11.95 -1.76
CA SER A 112 -25.01 10.85 -1.82
C SER A 112 -24.39 9.47 -2.12
N GLU A 113 -23.18 9.42 -2.68
CA GLU A 113 -22.54 8.20 -3.20
C GLU A 113 -21.21 7.88 -2.50
N VAL A 114 -20.80 8.67 -1.50
CA VAL A 114 -19.54 8.56 -0.75
C VAL A 114 -19.26 7.14 -0.25
N THR A 115 -20.28 6.45 0.25
CA THR A 115 -20.13 5.08 0.81
C THR A 115 -19.91 4.04 -0.30
N ILE A 116 -20.56 4.21 -1.46
CA ILE A 116 -20.38 3.32 -2.62
C ILE A 116 -18.97 3.49 -3.16
N PHE A 117 -18.53 4.74 -3.32
CA PHE A 117 -17.20 5.09 -3.80
C PHE A 117 -16.11 4.53 -2.87
N MET A 118 -16.27 4.70 -1.56
CA MET A 118 -15.37 4.12 -0.55
C MET A 118 -15.38 2.58 -0.57
N SER A 119 -16.53 1.95 -0.77
CA SER A 119 -16.63 0.49 -0.87
C SER A 119 -15.88 -0.05 -2.09
N ILE A 120 -16.00 0.61 -3.25
CA ILE A 120 -15.26 0.25 -4.46
C ILE A 120 -13.76 0.44 -4.26
N LEU A 121 -13.35 1.56 -3.65
CA LEU A 121 -11.94 1.83 -3.37
C LEU A 121 -11.32 0.88 -2.33
N THR A 122 -12.10 0.19 -1.50
CA THR A 122 -11.57 -0.69 -0.46
C THR A 122 -11.69 -2.18 -0.81
N CYS A 123 -12.63 -2.56 -1.68
CA CYS A 123 -12.91 -3.97 -1.98
C CYS A 123 -11.76 -4.70 -2.69
N PHE A 124 -10.86 -3.97 -3.37
CA PHE A 124 -9.69 -4.57 -4.02
C PHE A 124 -8.79 -5.31 -3.04
N ASN A 125 -8.74 -4.92 -1.75
CA ASN A 125 -7.82 -5.50 -0.77
C ASN A 125 -7.99 -7.03 -0.64
N GLY A 126 -9.23 -7.50 -0.57
CA GLY A 126 -9.52 -8.94 -0.47
C GLY A 126 -9.17 -9.68 -1.76
N ILE A 127 -9.53 -9.11 -2.91
CA ILE A 127 -9.31 -9.71 -4.23
C ILE A 127 -7.80 -9.79 -4.54
N ALA A 128 -7.08 -8.68 -4.35
CA ALA A 128 -5.64 -8.60 -4.58
C ALA A 128 -4.87 -9.57 -3.67
N SER A 129 -5.24 -9.67 -2.38
CA SER A 129 -4.64 -10.63 -1.44
C SER A 129 -4.85 -12.08 -1.89
N ALA A 130 -6.08 -12.43 -2.30
CA ALA A 130 -6.37 -13.79 -2.77
C ALA A 130 -5.54 -14.17 -4.00
N ILE A 131 -5.51 -13.31 -5.03
CA ILE A 131 -4.73 -13.52 -6.26
C ILE A 131 -3.23 -13.61 -5.95
N THR A 132 -2.72 -12.68 -5.13
CA THR A 132 -1.32 -12.61 -4.72
C THR A 132 -0.89 -13.87 -3.98
N ASN A 133 -1.70 -14.36 -3.05
CA ASN A 133 -1.37 -15.54 -2.25
C ASN A 133 -1.32 -16.80 -3.12
N VAL A 134 -2.29 -16.98 -4.02
CA VAL A 134 -2.29 -18.10 -4.98
C VAL A 134 -1.07 -18.02 -5.90
N GLY A 135 -0.82 -16.87 -6.51
CA GLY A 135 0.33 -16.67 -7.41
C GLY A 135 1.67 -16.89 -6.69
N THR A 136 1.80 -16.38 -5.47
CA THR A 136 2.99 -16.58 -4.63
C THR A 136 3.18 -18.05 -4.26
N GLY A 137 2.12 -18.78 -3.95
CA GLY A 137 2.16 -20.21 -3.68
C GLY A 137 2.71 -21.01 -4.86
N LEU A 138 2.14 -20.79 -6.05
CA LEU A 138 2.60 -21.44 -7.29
C LEU A 138 4.06 -21.13 -7.61
N LEU A 139 4.49 -19.88 -7.42
CA LEU A 139 5.89 -19.49 -7.61
C LEU A 139 6.83 -20.17 -6.60
N CYS A 140 6.40 -20.29 -5.34
CA CYS A 140 7.20 -20.95 -4.31
C CYS A 140 7.43 -22.44 -4.58
N GLU A 141 6.48 -23.12 -5.22
CA GLU A 141 6.59 -24.54 -5.60
C GLU A 141 7.35 -24.74 -6.91
N SER A 142 7.42 -23.71 -7.76
CA SER A 142 8.17 -23.75 -9.01
C SER A 142 9.68 -23.66 -8.81
N SER A 143 10.45 -23.91 -9.88
CA SER A 143 11.91 -23.74 -9.90
C SER A 143 12.37 -22.29 -9.69
N LEU A 144 11.49 -21.30 -9.84
CA LEU A 144 11.79 -19.90 -9.55
C LEU A 144 11.88 -19.65 -8.04
N GLY A 145 11.00 -20.29 -7.25
CA GLY A 145 10.96 -20.13 -5.81
C GLY A 145 10.46 -18.75 -5.34
N TRP A 146 10.45 -18.58 -4.02
CA TRP A 146 9.78 -17.46 -3.34
C TRP A 146 10.37 -16.07 -3.67
N LYS A 147 11.66 -15.99 -4.00
CA LYS A 147 12.37 -14.73 -4.28
C LYS A 147 11.72 -14.01 -5.47
N TRP A 148 11.30 -14.75 -6.50
CA TRP A 148 10.65 -14.21 -7.70
C TRP A 148 9.27 -13.62 -7.44
N SER A 149 8.54 -14.11 -6.44
CA SER A 149 7.28 -13.49 -6.02
C SER A 149 7.50 -12.01 -5.69
N TYR A 150 8.54 -11.67 -4.94
CA TYR A 150 8.84 -10.27 -4.60
C TYR A 150 9.20 -9.42 -5.82
N TYR A 151 9.99 -9.96 -6.75
CA TYR A 151 10.36 -9.23 -7.97
C TYR A 151 9.16 -8.97 -8.88
N LEU A 152 8.29 -9.97 -9.08
CA LEU A 152 7.09 -9.80 -9.89
C LEU A 152 6.12 -8.80 -9.28
N HIS A 153 5.90 -8.84 -7.96
CA HIS A 153 5.08 -7.84 -7.26
C HIS A 153 5.66 -6.44 -7.38
N SER A 154 6.99 -6.29 -7.27
CA SER A 154 7.63 -4.98 -7.44
C SER A 154 7.48 -4.45 -8.86
N ILE A 155 7.68 -5.28 -9.89
CA ILE A 155 7.53 -4.87 -11.30
C ILE A 155 6.09 -4.43 -11.56
N PHE A 156 5.13 -5.25 -11.14
CA PHE A 156 3.71 -4.95 -11.28
C PHE A 156 3.33 -3.65 -10.55
N GLY A 157 3.83 -3.46 -9.33
CA GLY A 157 3.66 -2.23 -8.57
C GLY A 157 4.21 -1.00 -9.29
N PHE A 158 5.43 -1.07 -9.84
CA PHE A 158 6.00 0.05 -10.61
C PHE A 158 5.14 0.42 -11.82
N VAL A 159 4.59 -0.57 -12.53
CA VAL A 159 3.67 -0.33 -13.65
C VAL A 159 2.39 0.37 -13.17
N LEU A 160 1.77 -0.11 -12.09
CA LEU A 160 0.56 0.48 -11.54
C LEU A 160 0.76 1.91 -11.03
N PHE A 161 1.87 2.17 -10.31
CA PHE A 161 2.16 3.52 -9.84
C PHE A 161 2.57 4.45 -10.99
N GLY A 162 3.21 3.93 -12.05
CA GLY A 162 3.41 4.66 -13.29
C GLY A 162 2.08 5.07 -13.94
N LEU A 163 1.13 4.13 -14.03
CA LEU A 163 -0.23 4.41 -14.51
C LEU A 163 -0.95 5.43 -13.62
N TRP A 164 -0.84 5.31 -12.29
CA TRP A 164 -1.38 6.29 -11.36
C TRP A 164 -0.86 7.70 -11.67
N TYR A 165 0.46 7.86 -11.82
CA TYR A 165 1.06 9.17 -12.10
C TYR A 165 0.53 9.79 -13.41
N LEU A 166 0.32 8.96 -14.44
CA LEU A 166 -0.20 9.39 -15.74
C LEU A 166 -1.70 9.66 -15.73
N VAL A 167 -2.47 8.86 -15.01
CA VAL A 167 -3.95 8.85 -15.08
C VAL A 167 -4.57 9.73 -14.01
N TYR A 168 -4.11 9.66 -12.76
CA TYR A 168 -4.75 10.34 -11.65
C TYR A 168 -4.53 11.86 -11.70
N ILE A 169 -5.59 12.60 -11.36
CA ILE A 169 -5.63 14.05 -11.24
C ILE A 169 -6.29 14.37 -9.89
N ASP A 170 -5.79 15.39 -9.21
CA ASP A 170 -6.19 15.70 -7.85
C ASP A 170 -7.62 16.27 -7.75
N TYR A 171 -8.03 17.08 -8.72
CA TYR A 171 -9.29 17.78 -8.73
C TYR A 171 -10.14 17.39 -9.96
N PRO A 172 -11.45 17.13 -9.79
CA PRO A 172 -12.33 16.77 -10.91
C PRO A 172 -12.50 17.91 -11.93
N GLU A 173 -12.39 19.16 -11.52
CA GLU A 173 -12.45 20.34 -12.40
C GLU A 173 -11.23 20.48 -13.33
N ASP A 174 -10.11 19.85 -12.99
CA ASP A 174 -8.86 19.91 -13.76
C ASP A 174 -8.81 18.87 -14.89
N THR A 175 -9.91 18.14 -15.15
CA THR A 175 -9.97 17.08 -16.15
C THR A 175 -11.21 17.17 -17.04
N GLN A 176 -11.03 16.81 -18.32
CA GLN A 176 -12.14 16.67 -19.26
C GLN A 176 -12.89 15.32 -19.11
N ARG A 177 -12.45 14.47 -18.17
CA ARG A 177 -13.07 13.15 -17.93
C ARG A 177 -14.35 13.22 -17.09
N VAL A 178 -14.61 14.38 -16.47
CA VAL A 178 -15.81 14.63 -15.67
C VAL A 178 -16.70 15.60 -16.46
N SER A 179 -17.99 15.27 -16.59
CA SER A 179 -18.93 16.13 -17.30
C SER A 179 -19.33 17.35 -16.46
N ASP A 180 -19.70 18.47 -17.08
CA ASP A 180 -20.15 19.67 -16.36
C ASP A 180 -21.35 19.40 -15.43
N LEU A 181 -22.23 18.48 -15.81
CA LEU A 181 -23.38 18.07 -15.00
C LEU A 181 -22.94 17.30 -13.75
N GLU A 182 -21.99 16.38 -13.91
CA GLU A 182 -21.42 15.59 -12.82
C GLU A 182 -20.61 16.47 -11.86
N LEU A 183 -19.78 17.37 -12.40
CA LEU A 183 -19.00 18.32 -11.60
C LEU A 183 -19.91 19.20 -10.73
N LYS A 184 -21.01 19.71 -11.30
CA LYS A 184 -22.02 20.49 -10.56
C LYS A 184 -22.66 19.67 -9.44
N LYS A 185 -22.96 18.38 -9.68
CA LYS A 185 -23.50 17.49 -8.63
C LYS A 185 -22.51 17.31 -7.49
N ILE A 186 -21.23 17.05 -7.79
CA ILE A 186 -20.17 16.89 -6.78
C ILE A 186 -20.01 18.16 -5.93
N GLN A 187 -20.05 19.35 -6.54
CA GLN A 187 -19.84 20.61 -5.85
C GLN A 187 -21.07 21.05 -5.04
N LYS A 188 -22.28 20.94 -5.62
CA LYS A 188 -23.53 21.35 -4.96
C LYS A 188 -23.78 20.56 -3.68
N ASP A 189 -23.68 19.24 -3.74
CA ASP A 189 -23.93 18.35 -2.60
C ASP A 189 -23.03 18.70 -1.40
N LYS A 190 -21.77 19.11 -1.65
CA LYS A 190 -20.81 19.50 -0.60
C LYS A 190 -21.15 20.84 0.03
N SER A 191 -21.62 21.81 -0.77
CA SER A 191 -22.03 23.12 -0.25
C SER A 191 -23.25 23.01 0.68
N GLU A 192 -24.28 22.26 0.27
CA GLU A 192 -25.48 22.05 1.07
C GLU A 192 -25.18 21.29 2.38
N PHE A 193 -24.30 20.27 2.30
CA PHE A 193 -23.85 19.54 3.48
C PHE A 193 -23.12 20.45 4.49
N PHE A 194 -22.26 21.33 4.00
CA PHE A 194 -21.49 22.25 4.87
C PHE A 194 -22.40 23.27 5.56
N GLU A 195 -23.38 23.83 4.85
CA GLU A 195 -24.36 24.74 5.46
C GLU A 195 -25.22 24.05 6.52
N LEU A 196 -25.70 22.83 6.23
CA LEU A 196 -26.47 22.05 7.18
C LEU A 196 -25.66 21.75 8.45
N PHE A 197 -24.37 21.41 8.28
CA PHE A 197 -23.47 21.14 9.39
C PHE A 197 -23.24 22.38 10.27
N ILE A 198 -23.01 23.55 9.67
CA ILE A 198 -22.89 24.80 10.42
C ILE A 198 -24.18 25.08 11.20
N LEU A 199 -25.34 24.96 10.56
CA LEU A 199 -26.63 25.21 11.21
C LEU A 199 -26.81 24.33 12.46
N VAL A 200 -26.49 23.03 12.37
CA VAL A 200 -26.58 22.09 13.50
C VAL A 200 -25.60 22.43 14.64
N ILE A 201 -24.40 22.90 14.34
CA ILE A 201 -23.42 23.27 15.37
C ILE A 201 -23.74 24.61 16.03
N THR A 202 -24.43 25.50 15.31
CA THR A 202 -24.81 26.84 15.81
C THR A 202 -26.18 26.90 16.49
N SER A 203 -26.98 25.83 16.43
CA SER A 203 -28.30 25.68 17.07
C SER A 203 -28.20 24.99 18.43
#